data_AF-A0A6G0J8G9-F1
#
_entry.id   AF-A0A6G0J8G9-F1
#
_cell.length_a   1.000
_cell.length_b   1.000
_cell.length_c   1.000
_cell.angle_alpha   90.00
_cell.angle_beta   90.00
_cell.angle_gamma   90.00
#
_symmetry.space_group_name_H-M   'P 1'
#
loop_
_entity.id
_entity.type
_entity.pdbx_description
1 polymer ?
#
loop_
_entity_poly.entity_id
_entity_poly.type
_entity_poly.pdbx_seq_one_letter_code
_entity_poly.pdbx_strand_id
1 'polypeptide(L)'
;MSLFTAEASQCCWTLLVLSGRHFVSVAGEGPSALRKWRLRKLLELERWMVNSSYEALTGGSSIEGFEDFTGGIAESYDLNKAPPFLFNIMRKALKLGSLLGCSIDISSSYETEAITRQKLVKGHAYSITAAQQVLHFGSPVELLRIRNPWGQVEWTGAWSDNSKEWDGVQPEEKKKLDHSAEDGEFWMSFPDFLRQFSRLDICNLTPDTLTSDEVGRWSYSEFDGVWRVGSTAGGCRNYPATFCSNPQFFIRLEDVDDDPHDGEDGCTALIGLMQKDARRERRFGRDLNTIGFAIYQVPDEYKGRSNIHLGPDVLLRRTAVARSQNFINLREVCDRFKLPPGEYAVIPSTFEPHRKEASSSECSRRNRRTAVRWRRMLTLTSQSRTSDRTTWTRTSNVSLFRFVET
;
A
#
# COMPACT_ATOMS: atom_id res chain seq x y z
N MET A 1 12.63 27.49 16.22
CA MET A 1 12.93 26.05 16.18
C MET A 1 12.34 25.53 14.89
N SER A 2 13.18 25.29 13.88
CA SER A 2 12.73 24.73 12.60
C SER A 2 12.55 23.23 12.81
N LEU A 3 11.33 22.72 12.67
CA LEU A 3 11.09 21.28 12.61
C LEU A 3 11.20 20.83 11.17
N PHE A 4 11.86 19.69 11.00
CA PHE A 4 12.04 19.00 9.74
C PHE A 4 11.15 17.77 9.74
N THR A 5 10.34 17.64 8.71
CA THR A 5 9.41 16.54 8.51
C THR A 5 9.47 16.14 7.04
N ALA A 6 9.47 14.84 6.80
CA ALA A 6 9.59 14.26 5.48
C ALA A 6 8.25 13.60 5.13
N GLU A 7 7.64 14.02 4.03
CA GLU A 7 6.45 13.40 3.46
C GLU A 7 6.83 12.76 2.12
N ALA A 8 6.36 11.54 1.86
CA ALA A 8 6.55 10.90 0.57
C ALA A 8 5.45 11.40 -0.38
N SER A 9 5.68 12.54 -1.03
CA SER A 9 4.77 13.02 -2.08
C SER A 9 5.18 12.38 -3.40
N GLN A 10 4.30 11.55 -3.97
CA GLN A 10 4.49 10.97 -5.31
C GLN A 10 5.81 10.21 -5.46
N CYS A 11 6.15 9.40 -4.45
CA CYS A 11 7.39 8.61 -4.37
C CYS A 11 8.70 9.41 -4.24
N CYS A 12 8.60 10.73 -4.06
CA CYS A 12 9.72 11.58 -3.65
C CYS A 12 9.55 12.05 -2.21
N TRP A 13 10.57 11.83 -1.37
CA TRP A 13 10.62 12.45 -0.05
C TRP A 13 10.80 13.97 -0.21
N THR A 14 9.76 14.72 0.16
CA THR A 14 9.82 16.17 0.22
C THR A 14 10.04 16.57 1.67
N LEU A 15 11.19 17.21 1.94
CA LEU A 15 11.48 17.81 3.23
C LEU A 15 10.77 19.15 3.33
N LEU A 16 9.77 19.24 4.19
CA LEU A 16 9.06 20.49 4.45
C LEU A 16 9.72 21.23 5.62
N VAL A 17 10.00 22.52 5.42
CA VAL A 17 10.56 23.39 6.47
C VAL A 17 9.47 24.32 6.95
N LEU A 18 8.94 24.04 8.14
CA LEU A 18 7.96 24.90 8.78
C LEU A 18 8.65 26.05 9.54
N SER A 19 8.36 27.29 9.14
CA SER A 19 8.72 28.51 9.85
C SER A 19 7.69 28.79 10.95
N GLY A 20 8.10 28.68 12.22
CA GLY A 20 7.21 28.73 13.39
C GLY A 20 6.64 30.12 13.71
N ARG A 21 5.73 30.66 12.88
CA ARG A 21 5.06 31.95 13.12
C ARG A 21 3.57 31.90 13.43
N HIS A 22 2.99 30.74 13.75
CA HIS A 22 1.60 30.65 14.20
C HIS A 22 1.50 29.97 15.57
N PHE A 23 1.53 30.79 16.63
CA PHE A 23 1.15 30.38 17.99
C PHE A 23 -0.38 30.42 18.10
N VAL A 24 -1.00 29.27 18.37
CA VAL A 24 -2.35 29.21 18.95
C VAL A 24 -2.18 28.85 20.42
N SER A 25 -2.72 29.70 21.31
CA SER A 25 -2.69 29.49 22.76
C SER A 25 -3.71 28.40 23.13
N VAL A 26 -3.28 27.38 23.88
CA VAL A 26 -4.18 26.46 24.58
C VAL A 26 -3.67 26.35 26.01
N ALA A 27 -4.50 26.80 26.95
CA ALA A 27 -4.24 26.68 28.38
C ALA A 27 -4.60 25.26 28.85
N GLY A 28 -3.72 24.62 29.63
CA GLY A 28 -4.15 23.61 30.61
C GLY A 28 -3.83 22.13 30.37
N GLU A 29 -2.82 21.74 29.59
CA GLU A 29 -2.40 20.32 29.52
C GLU A 29 -0.89 20.10 29.72
N GLY A 30 -0.53 18.92 30.22
CA GLY A 30 0.83 18.56 30.64
C GLY A 30 1.85 18.37 29.49
N PRO A 31 3.16 18.38 29.79
CA PRO A 31 4.23 18.49 28.78
C PRO A 31 4.34 17.32 27.78
N SER A 32 3.91 16.11 28.15
CA SER A 32 3.95 14.91 27.31
C SER A 32 2.80 14.87 26.30
N ALA A 33 1.60 15.25 26.73
CA ALA A 33 0.44 15.46 25.87
C ALA A 33 0.72 16.57 24.86
N LEU A 34 1.25 17.72 25.31
CA LEU A 34 1.66 18.84 24.45
C LEU A 34 2.66 18.44 23.35
N ARG A 35 3.58 17.50 23.59
CA ARG A 35 4.53 17.01 22.58
C ARG A 35 3.87 16.12 21.53
N LYS A 36 3.01 15.18 21.94
CA LYS A 36 2.23 14.32 21.02
C LYS A 36 1.21 15.14 20.21
N TRP A 37 0.53 16.09 20.86
CA TRP A 37 -0.39 17.03 20.22
C TRP A 37 0.31 17.95 19.22
N ARG A 38 1.50 18.47 19.55
CA ARG A 38 2.31 19.26 18.60
C ARG A 38 2.73 18.43 17.39
N LEU A 39 3.16 17.18 17.56
CA LEU A 39 3.54 16.33 16.42
C LEU A 39 2.34 16.01 15.51
N ARG A 40 1.20 15.63 16.09
CA ARG A 40 -0.03 15.34 15.33
C ARG A 40 -0.53 16.56 14.58
N LYS A 41 -0.56 17.73 15.23
CA LYS A 41 -0.94 18.98 14.57
C LYS A 41 0.08 19.40 13.51
N LEU A 42 1.37 19.16 13.69
CA LEU A 42 2.39 19.48 12.69
C LEU A 42 2.29 18.60 11.44
N LEU A 43 2.01 17.30 11.59
CA LEU A 43 1.75 16.39 10.47
C LEU A 43 0.47 16.76 9.71
N GLU A 44 -0.62 17.08 10.43
CA GLU A 44 -1.81 17.69 9.83
C GLU A 44 -1.47 19.01 9.13
N LEU A 45 -0.50 19.76 9.69
CA LEU A 45 -0.10 21.05 9.14
C LEU A 45 0.75 20.92 7.85
N GLU A 46 1.63 19.96 7.76
CA GLU A 46 2.35 19.67 6.51
C GLU A 46 1.40 19.23 5.40
N ARG A 47 0.42 18.39 5.75
CA ARG A 47 -0.62 17.95 4.84
C ARG A 47 -1.45 19.14 4.32
N TRP A 48 -1.68 20.20 5.11
CA TRP A 48 -2.32 21.43 4.58
C TRP A 48 -1.43 22.23 3.66
N MET A 49 -0.12 22.27 3.86
CA MET A 49 0.75 23.07 2.99
C MET A 49 0.88 22.43 1.62
N VAL A 50 0.97 21.10 1.56
CA VAL A 50 0.99 20.35 0.29
C VAL A 50 -0.38 20.40 -0.42
N ASN A 51 -1.47 20.36 0.35
CA ASN A 51 -2.84 20.33 -0.21
C ASN A 51 -3.56 21.71 -0.23
N SER A 52 -2.88 22.77 0.22
CA SER A 52 -3.29 24.18 0.29
C SER A 52 -4.58 24.55 1.04
N SER A 53 -5.35 23.63 1.64
CA SER A 53 -6.45 23.93 2.59
C SER A 53 -6.84 22.72 3.48
N TYR A 54 -7.53 22.96 4.61
CA TYR A 54 -8.03 21.93 5.54
C TYR A 54 -9.25 21.17 4.97
N GLU A 55 -10.07 21.83 4.14
CA GLU A 55 -11.24 21.23 3.47
C GLU A 55 -10.87 20.15 2.44
N ALA A 56 -9.64 20.16 1.92
CA ALA A 56 -9.14 19.14 1.00
C ALA A 56 -8.82 17.79 1.68
N LEU A 57 -8.83 17.72 3.02
CA LEU A 57 -8.58 16.50 3.81
C LEU A 57 -9.88 15.81 4.27
N THR A 58 -11.00 16.54 4.28
CA THR A 58 -12.33 16.00 4.57
C THR A 58 -12.76 15.06 3.45
N GLY A 59 -12.86 13.75 3.76
CA GLY A 59 -13.24 12.70 2.81
C GLY A 59 -12.08 11.91 2.18
N GLY A 60 -10.84 12.08 2.65
CA GLY A 60 -9.72 11.23 2.23
C GLY A 60 -9.85 9.80 2.77
N SER A 61 -9.59 8.79 1.93
CA SER A 61 -9.54 7.38 2.37
C SER A 61 -8.28 7.14 3.23
N SER A 62 -8.37 6.26 4.24
CA SER A 62 -7.24 5.84 5.10
C SER A 62 -6.05 5.36 4.27
N ILE A 63 -6.33 4.74 3.12
CA ILE A 63 -5.34 4.25 2.16
C ILE A 63 -4.44 5.36 1.61
N GLU A 64 -5.01 6.54 1.33
CA GLU A 64 -4.22 7.65 0.80
C GLU A 64 -3.28 8.22 1.87
N GLY A 65 -3.71 8.20 3.13
CA GLY A 65 -2.88 8.60 4.27
C GLY A 65 -1.72 7.64 4.49
N PHE A 66 -1.95 6.34 4.37
CA PHE A 66 -0.89 5.34 4.46
C PHE A 66 0.21 5.57 3.42
N GLU A 67 -0.18 5.73 2.14
CA GLU A 67 0.76 6.00 1.05
C GLU A 67 1.54 7.31 1.27
N ASP A 68 0.88 8.40 1.67
CA ASP A 68 1.52 9.71 1.85
C ASP A 68 2.55 9.71 2.99
N PHE A 69 2.24 9.01 4.09
CA PHE A 69 3.11 9.00 5.28
C PHE A 69 4.23 7.97 5.22
N THR A 70 4.05 6.89 4.45
CA THR A 70 5.01 5.78 4.43
C THR A 70 5.77 5.66 3.12
N GLY A 71 5.22 6.19 2.02
CA GLY A 71 5.68 5.87 0.68
C GLY A 71 5.45 4.41 0.27
N GLY A 72 4.80 3.59 1.11
CA GLY A 72 4.47 2.19 0.83
C GLY A 72 3.33 2.04 -0.15
N ILE A 73 3.12 0.82 -0.65
CA ILE A 73 1.98 0.48 -1.53
C ILE A 73 0.86 -0.08 -0.67
N ALA A 74 -0.34 0.46 -0.85
CA ALA A 74 -1.48 0.03 -0.08
C ALA A 74 -2.47 -0.82 -0.90
N GLU A 75 -3.07 -1.81 -0.25
CA GLU A 75 -4.09 -2.72 -0.77
C GLU A 75 -5.30 -2.68 0.16
N SER A 76 -6.52 -2.80 -0.39
CA SER A 76 -7.77 -2.76 0.38
C SER A 76 -8.62 -4.00 0.11
N TYR A 77 -9.21 -4.55 1.16
CA TYR A 77 -10.06 -5.74 1.12
C TYR A 77 -11.44 -5.40 1.68
N ASP A 78 -12.49 -5.74 0.91
CA ASP A 78 -13.87 -5.81 1.40
C ASP A 78 -14.04 -7.13 2.17
N LEU A 79 -14.30 -7.02 3.48
CA LEU A 79 -14.36 -8.18 4.36
C LEU A 79 -15.60 -9.06 4.10
N ASN A 80 -16.65 -8.53 3.46
CA ASN A 80 -17.79 -9.33 3.03
C ASN A 80 -17.44 -10.30 1.89
N LYS A 81 -16.35 -10.01 1.16
CA LYS A 81 -15.84 -10.81 0.04
C LYS A 81 -14.38 -11.21 0.30
N ALA A 82 -14.04 -11.43 1.58
CA ALA A 82 -12.69 -11.79 1.97
C ALA A 82 -12.25 -13.11 1.32
N PRO A 83 -11.03 -13.19 0.78
CA PRO A 83 -10.48 -14.45 0.31
C PRO A 83 -10.24 -15.41 1.50
N PRO A 84 -10.33 -16.74 1.29
CA PRO A 84 -10.21 -17.72 2.38
C PRO A 84 -8.85 -17.68 3.09
N PHE A 85 -7.79 -17.24 2.41
CA PHE A 85 -6.43 -17.12 2.93
C PHE A 85 -6.11 -15.72 3.49
N LEU A 86 -7.11 -14.86 3.73
CA LEU A 86 -6.89 -13.49 4.20
C LEU A 86 -6.14 -13.43 5.53
N PHE A 87 -6.43 -14.33 6.48
CA PHE A 87 -5.72 -14.39 7.76
C PHE A 87 -4.20 -14.60 7.56
N ASN A 88 -3.81 -15.50 6.64
CA ASN A 88 -2.41 -15.74 6.32
C ASN A 88 -1.76 -14.51 5.66
N ILE A 89 -2.49 -13.80 4.79
CA ILE A 89 -2.02 -12.52 4.23
C ILE A 89 -1.74 -11.51 5.34
N MET A 90 -2.68 -11.33 6.27
CA MET A 90 -2.55 -10.39 7.38
C MET A 90 -1.36 -10.73 8.28
N ARG A 91 -1.24 -12.01 8.66
CA ARG A 91 -0.13 -12.53 9.45
C ARG A 91 1.22 -12.29 8.76
N LYS A 92 1.29 -12.55 7.46
CA LYS A 92 2.49 -12.30 6.66
C LYS A 92 2.83 -10.83 6.55
N ALA A 93 1.84 -9.99 6.29
CA ALA A 93 2.00 -8.54 6.21
C ALA A 93 2.56 -7.97 7.52
N LEU A 94 2.03 -8.41 8.68
CA LEU A 94 2.55 -8.02 9.99
C LEU A 94 4.00 -8.49 10.23
N LYS A 95 4.35 -9.72 9.82
CA LYS A 95 5.75 -10.23 9.86
C LYS A 95 6.71 -9.47 8.93
N LEU A 96 6.19 -8.84 7.88
CA LEU A 96 6.93 -7.98 6.96
C LEU A 96 6.87 -6.49 7.36
N GLY A 97 6.26 -6.18 8.51
CA GLY A 97 6.19 -4.83 9.07
C GLY A 97 5.21 -3.91 8.34
N SER A 98 4.33 -4.47 7.52
CA SER A 98 3.24 -3.73 6.90
C SER A 98 2.32 -3.16 7.98
N LEU A 99 1.76 -1.98 7.72
CA LEU A 99 0.77 -1.36 8.60
C LEU A 99 -0.62 -1.82 8.20
N LEU A 100 -1.41 -2.30 9.15
CA LEU A 100 -2.77 -2.78 8.90
C LEU A 100 -3.77 -1.86 9.61
N GLY A 101 -4.76 -1.39 8.87
CA GLY A 101 -5.90 -0.63 9.35
C GLY A 101 -7.21 -1.34 9.03
N CYS A 102 -8.24 -1.13 9.84
CA CYS A 102 -9.58 -1.63 9.55
C CYS A 102 -10.64 -0.63 9.98
N SER A 103 -11.83 -0.73 9.38
CA SER A 103 -12.96 0.15 9.70
C SER A 103 -14.29 -0.57 9.54
N ILE A 104 -15.31 0.00 10.17
CA ILE A 104 -16.70 -0.44 10.09
C ILE A 104 -17.46 0.62 9.29
N ASP A 105 -18.10 0.21 8.21
CA ASP A 105 -18.89 1.12 7.36
C ASP A 105 -20.14 1.60 8.10
N ILE A 106 -20.55 2.83 7.82
CA ILE A 106 -21.76 3.45 8.34
C ILE A 106 -22.85 3.47 7.27
N SER A 107 -24.08 3.12 7.64
CA SER A 107 -25.26 3.20 6.76
C SER A 107 -25.78 4.63 6.59
N SER A 108 -25.48 5.51 7.54
CA SER A 108 -25.97 6.89 7.59
C SER A 108 -24.97 7.78 8.32
N SER A 109 -24.90 9.06 7.94
CA SER A 109 -23.98 10.04 8.56
C SER A 109 -24.24 10.22 10.06
N TYR A 110 -25.46 9.96 10.53
CA TYR A 110 -25.83 9.97 11.95
C TYR A 110 -25.21 8.82 12.76
N GLU A 111 -24.71 7.77 12.10
CA GLU A 111 -24.03 6.63 12.75
C GLU A 111 -22.50 6.81 12.82
N THR A 112 -21.97 7.95 12.37
CA THR A 112 -20.54 8.27 12.49
C THR A 112 -20.16 8.31 13.97
N GLU A 113 -19.12 7.57 14.36
CA GLU A 113 -18.68 7.40 15.75
C GLU A 113 -19.71 6.76 16.68
N ALA A 114 -20.77 6.12 16.15
CA ALA A 114 -21.73 5.40 16.96
C ALA A 114 -21.09 4.15 17.58
N ILE A 115 -21.27 3.99 18.89
CA ILE A 115 -20.78 2.85 19.65
C ILE A 115 -21.80 1.72 19.59
N THR A 116 -21.38 0.55 19.12
CA THR A 116 -22.17 -0.68 19.08
C THR A 116 -22.38 -1.26 20.47
N ARG A 117 -23.29 -2.25 20.60
CA ARG A 117 -23.52 -2.96 21.87
C ARG A 117 -22.27 -3.68 22.40
N GLN A 118 -21.36 -4.05 21.51
CA GLN A 118 -20.09 -4.72 21.85
C GLN A 118 -18.92 -3.73 21.94
N LYS A 119 -19.21 -2.43 22.11
CA LYS A 119 -18.25 -1.34 22.27
C LYS A 119 -17.31 -1.09 21.09
N LEU A 120 -17.64 -1.54 19.88
CA LEU A 120 -16.96 -1.10 18.65
C LEU A 120 -17.56 0.22 18.15
N VAL A 121 -16.72 1.09 17.60
CA VAL A 121 -17.08 2.43 17.09
C VAL A 121 -17.21 2.35 15.57
N LYS A 122 -18.37 2.73 15.02
CA LYS A 122 -18.58 2.75 13.58
C LYS A 122 -18.00 4.00 12.91
N GLY A 123 -17.62 3.91 11.63
CA GLY A 123 -17.07 5.03 10.88
C GLY A 123 -15.72 5.52 11.40
N HIS A 124 -15.03 4.66 12.15
CA HIS A 124 -13.76 4.94 12.82
C HIS A 124 -12.67 3.98 12.35
N ALA A 125 -11.43 4.46 12.36
CA ALA A 125 -10.27 3.68 11.95
C ALA A 125 -9.63 2.99 13.16
N TYR A 126 -9.44 1.69 13.04
CA TYR A 126 -8.72 0.83 13.98
C TYR A 126 -7.40 0.37 13.37
N SER A 127 -6.42 0.05 14.21
CA SER A 127 -5.15 -0.53 13.76
C SER A 127 -5.06 -2.00 14.15
N ILE A 128 -4.55 -2.85 13.27
CA ILE A 128 -4.29 -4.26 13.59
C ILE A 128 -2.82 -4.40 13.92
N THR A 129 -2.52 -4.85 15.14
CA THR A 129 -1.16 -4.86 15.69
C THR A 129 -0.57 -6.26 15.83
N ALA A 130 -1.39 -7.31 15.76
CA ALA A 130 -0.93 -8.70 15.72
C ALA A 130 -1.97 -9.63 15.08
N ALA A 131 -1.50 -10.74 14.52
CA ALA A 131 -2.31 -11.85 14.05
C ALA A 131 -1.62 -13.16 14.48
N GLN A 132 -2.28 -13.94 15.33
CA GLN A 132 -1.69 -15.13 15.93
C GLN A 132 -2.67 -16.30 15.94
N GLN A 133 -2.13 -17.51 15.81
CA GLN A 133 -2.89 -18.74 15.94
C GLN A 133 -2.54 -19.36 17.30
N VAL A 134 -3.55 -19.61 18.13
CA VAL A 134 -3.40 -20.17 19.47
C VAL A 134 -4.15 -21.49 19.58
N LEU A 135 -3.75 -22.35 20.51
CA LEU A 135 -4.48 -23.58 20.82
C LEU A 135 -5.45 -23.34 21.97
N HIS A 136 -6.75 -23.35 21.67
CA HIS A 136 -7.83 -23.27 22.65
C HIS A 136 -8.40 -24.68 22.88
N PHE A 137 -8.18 -25.26 24.06
CA PHE A 137 -8.52 -26.67 24.37
C PHE A 137 -8.04 -27.66 23.28
N GLY A 138 -6.85 -27.44 22.73
CA GLY A 138 -6.25 -28.27 21.69
C GLY A 138 -6.75 -28.01 20.26
N SER A 139 -7.74 -27.12 20.08
CA SER A 139 -8.19 -26.69 18.75
C SER A 139 -7.51 -25.38 18.35
N PRO A 140 -6.97 -25.26 17.12
CA PRO A 140 -6.37 -24.02 16.66
C PRO A 140 -7.43 -22.94 16.45
N VAL A 141 -7.19 -21.75 16.99
CA VAL A 141 -8.03 -20.56 16.85
C VAL A 141 -7.18 -19.41 16.34
N GLU A 142 -7.70 -18.72 15.33
CA GLU A 142 -7.07 -17.56 14.71
C GLU A 142 -7.56 -16.29 15.41
N LEU A 143 -6.62 -15.53 15.98
CA LEU A 143 -6.88 -14.32 16.74
C LEU A 143 -6.19 -13.11 16.11
N LEU A 144 -6.87 -11.98 16.15
CA LEU A 144 -6.35 -10.68 15.77
C LEU A 144 -6.30 -9.76 16.98
N ARG A 145 -5.20 -9.02 17.12
CA ARG A 145 -5.10 -7.92 18.08
C ARG A 145 -5.37 -6.61 17.38
N ILE A 146 -6.37 -5.89 17.86
CA ILE A 146 -6.85 -4.66 17.27
C ILE A 146 -6.74 -3.55 18.31
N ARG A 147 -6.34 -2.36 17.86
CA ARG A 147 -6.17 -1.18 18.68
C ARG A 147 -7.13 -0.09 18.26
N ASN A 148 -7.87 0.44 19.23
CA ASN A 148 -8.57 1.70 19.12
C ASN A 148 -7.58 2.87 19.35
N PRO A 149 -7.38 3.77 18.38
CA PRO A 149 -6.51 4.95 18.55
C PRO A 149 -6.91 5.89 19.69
N TRP A 150 -8.16 5.85 20.16
CA TRP A 150 -8.59 6.63 21.33
C TRP A 150 -7.93 6.17 22.63
N GLY A 151 -7.36 4.97 22.66
CA GLY A 151 -6.72 4.41 23.86
C GLY A 151 -7.70 4.04 24.96
N GLN A 152 -8.97 3.88 24.62
CA GLN A 152 -10.08 3.55 25.51
C GLN A 152 -11.21 2.93 24.67
N VAL A 153 -12.20 2.33 25.33
CA VAL A 153 -13.36 1.67 24.70
C VAL A 153 -12.93 0.44 23.88
N GLU A 154 -12.97 -0.70 24.56
CA GLU A 154 -12.53 -2.00 24.05
C GLU A 154 -13.69 -2.97 23.80
N TRP A 155 -13.45 -3.93 22.92
CA TRP A 155 -14.34 -5.03 22.61
C TRP A 155 -14.75 -5.82 23.86
N THR A 156 -16.05 -6.13 23.99
CA THR A 156 -16.59 -6.88 25.12
C THR A 156 -17.07 -8.29 24.77
N GLY A 157 -16.77 -8.77 23.56
CA GLY A 157 -17.13 -10.13 23.13
C GLY A 157 -16.07 -11.17 23.49
N ALA A 158 -16.13 -12.30 22.80
CA ALA A 158 -15.16 -13.38 22.94
C ALA A 158 -13.73 -12.89 22.70
N TRP A 159 -12.79 -13.37 23.49
CA TRP A 159 -11.36 -12.99 23.48
C TRP A 159 -11.04 -11.57 23.94
N SER A 160 -12.03 -10.83 24.47
CA SER A 160 -11.76 -9.61 25.24
C SER A 160 -10.86 -9.88 26.46
N ASP A 161 -10.30 -8.85 27.04
CA ASP A 161 -9.36 -8.96 28.17
C ASP A 161 -9.92 -9.74 29.38
N ASN A 162 -11.23 -9.66 29.60
CA ASN A 162 -11.91 -10.35 30.70
C ASN A 162 -12.65 -11.62 30.26
N SER A 163 -12.38 -12.13 29.06
CA SER A 163 -13.09 -13.25 28.45
C SER A 163 -12.63 -14.59 29.03
N LYS A 164 -13.58 -15.52 29.25
CA LYS A 164 -13.28 -16.87 29.79
C LYS A 164 -12.59 -17.78 28.78
N GLU A 165 -12.62 -17.43 27.51
CA GLU A 165 -11.97 -18.11 26.39
C GLU A 165 -10.45 -18.20 26.60
N TRP A 166 -9.87 -17.25 27.34
CA TRP A 166 -8.46 -17.32 27.72
C TRP A 166 -8.13 -18.46 28.70
N ASP A 167 -9.11 -19.04 29.40
CA ASP A 167 -8.89 -20.16 30.33
C ASP A 167 -8.55 -21.47 29.59
N GLY A 168 -8.91 -21.56 28.30
CA GLY A 168 -8.59 -22.71 27.45
C GLY A 168 -7.23 -22.63 26.76
N VAL A 169 -6.48 -21.53 26.93
CA VAL A 169 -5.16 -21.32 26.34
C VAL A 169 -4.07 -21.66 27.36
N GLN A 170 -2.95 -22.23 26.88
CA GLN A 170 -1.81 -22.56 27.74
C GLN A 170 -1.29 -21.32 28.48
N PRO A 171 -0.97 -21.41 29.79
CA PRO A 171 -0.55 -20.26 30.59
C PRO A 171 0.67 -19.51 30.02
N GLU A 172 1.62 -20.21 29.41
CA GLU A 172 2.81 -19.62 28.79
C GLU A 172 2.48 -18.81 27.54
N GLU A 173 1.52 -19.25 26.73
CA GLU A 173 1.03 -18.52 25.56
C GLU A 173 0.16 -17.35 26.00
N LYS A 174 -0.74 -17.57 26.95
CA LYS A 174 -1.57 -16.52 27.54
C LYS A 174 -0.71 -15.37 28.05
N LYS A 175 0.35 -15.63 28.81
CA LYS A 175 1.25 -14.58 29.33
C LYS A 175 1.92 -13.72 28.25
N LYS A 176 2.09 -14.23 27.02
CA LYS A 176 2.67 -13.48 25.90
C LYS A 176 1.64 -12.61 25.17
N LEU A 177 0.37 -12.98 25.24
CA LEU A 177 -0.70 -12.40 24.42
C LEU A 177 -1.66 -11.54 25.22
N ASP A 178 -1.98 -12.00 26.42
CA ASP A 178 -2.87 -11.39 27.38
C ASP A 178 -2.09 -10.31 28.13
N HIS A 179 -2.32 -9.07 27.71
CA HIS A 179 -1.86 -7.88 28.40
C HIS A 179 -3.07 -7.04 28.75
N SER A 180 -3.75 -7.42 29.84
CA SER A 180 -4.93 -6.72 30.32
C SER A 180 -4.58 -5.30 30.77
N ALA A 181 -4.90 -4.32 29.93
CA ALA A 181 -4.70 -2.91 30.19
C ALA A 181 -5.75 -2.12 29.41
N GLU A 182 -6.32 -1.08 30.04
CA GLU A 182 -7.26 -0.19 29.35
C GLU A 182 -6.48 0.80 28.46
N ASP A 183 -5.95 0.29 27.35
CA ASP A 183 -5.12 1.03 26.39
C ASP A 183 -5.73 1.04 24.97
N GLY A 184 -6.96 0.52 24.84
CA GLY A 184 -7.70 0.40 23.61
C GLY A 184 -7.28 -0.79 22.75
N GLU A 185 -6.30 -1.60 23.16
CA GLU A 185 -5.99 -2.89 22.51
C GLU A 185 -6.89 -4.00 23.04
N PHE A 186 -7.33 -4.86 22.12
CA PHE A 186 -8.10 -6.05 22.48
C PHE A 186 -7.84 -7.16 21.45
N TRP A 187 -8.06 -8.40 21.86
CA TRP A 187 -8.09 -9.53 20.95
C TRP A 187 -9.51 -9.86 20.52
N MET A 188 -9.64 -10.37 19.30
CA MET A 188 -10.88 -10.94 18.80
C MET A 188 -10.60 -12.13 17.87
N SER A 189 -11.59 -13.01 17.73
CA SER A 189 -11.49 -14.10 16.76
C SER A 189 -11.56 -13.57 15.33
N PHE A 190 -10.83 -14.21 14.40
CA PHE A 190 -10.90 -13.85 12.98
C PHE A 190 -12.33 -13.95 12.40
N PRO A 191 -13.15 -14.96 12.76
CA PRO A 191 -14.56 -15.00 12.34
C PRO A 191 -15.40 -13.82 12.87
N ASP A 192 -15.16 -13.36 14.10
CA ASP A 192 -15.86 -12.17 14.62
C ASP A 192 -15.37 -10.91 13.94
N PHE A 193 -14.08 -10.81 13.62
CA PHE A 193 -13.54 -9.70 12.84
C PHE A 193 -14.26 -9.55 11.49
N LEU A 194 -14.43 -10.65 10.75
CA LEU A 194 -15.15 -10.65 9.47
C LEU A 194 -16.63 -10.27 9.59
N ARG A 195 -17.26 -10.51 10.74
CA ARG A 195 -18.67 -10.16 10.98
C ARG A 195 -18.86 -8.71 11.41
N GLN A 196 -17.89 -8.14 12.13
CA GLN A 196 -18.00 -6.82 12.74
C GLN A 196 -17.40 -5.72 11.89
N PHE A 197 -16.30 -6.00 11.20
CA PHE A 197 -15.59 -5.03 10.36
C PHE A 197 -16.00 -5.16 8.89
N SER A 198 -15.92 -4.04 8.17
CA SER A 198 -16.32 -3.97 6.76
C SER A 198 -15.12 -3.90 5.82
N ARG A 199 -14.05 -3.22 6.23
CA ARG A 199 -12.87 -2.98 5.39
C ARG A 199 -11.58 -3.25 6.14
N LEU A 200 -10.60 -3.78 5.41
CA LEU A 200 -9.22 -3.95 5.83
C LEU A 200 -8.31 -3.27 4.80
N ASP A 201 -7.43 -2.39 5.28
CA ASP A 201 -6.41 -1.73 4.48
C ASP A 201 -5.03 -2.20 4.96
N ILE A 202 -4.17 -2.63 4.04
CA ILE A 202 -2.80 -3.07 4.32
C ILE A 202 -1.85 -2.16 3.56
N CYS A 203 -0.92 -1.52 4.24
CA CYS A 203 0.15 -0.73 3.63
C CYS A 203 1.48 -1.47 3.75
N ASN A 204 1.97 -1.96 2.60
CA ASN A 204 3.23 -2.65 2.49
C ASN A 204 4.37 -1.62 2.35
N LEU A 205 5.24 -1.59 3.34
CA LEU A 205 6.31 -0.61 3.45
C LEU A 205 7.45 -0.93 2.47
N THR A 206 8.10 0.13 1.98
CA THR A 206 9.34 -0.04 1.21
C THR A 206 10.49 -0.38 2.16
N PRO A 207 11.55 -1.05 1.67
CA PRO A 207 12.71 -1.43 2.49
C PRO A 207 13.35 -0.27 3.25
N ASP A 208 13.22 0.95 2.73
CA ASP A 208 13.84 2.14 3.32
C ASP A 208 13.13 2.59 4.61
N THR A 209 11.91 2.13 4.87
CA THR A 209 11.11 2.52 6.04
C THR A 209 11.50 1.75 7.31
N LEU A 210 11.98 0.51 7.18
CA LEU A 210 12.29 -0.37 8.31
C LEU A 210 13.80 -0.58 8.44
N THR A 211 14.36 -0.14 9.58
CA THR A 211 15.78 -0.30 9.93
C THR A 211 16.05 -1.51 10.84
N SER A 212 15.00 -2.22 11.28
CA SER A 212 15.13 -3.41 12.13
C SER A 212 15.29 -4.67 11.29
N ASP A 213 16.19 -5.56 11.70
CA ASP A 213 16.41 -6.88 11.10
C ASP A 213 15.41 -7.94 11.62
N GLU A 214 14.56 -7.59 12.60
CA GLU A 214 13.57 -8.51 13.19
C GLU A 214 12.38 -8.79 12.26
N VAL A 215 12.25 -8.00 11.20
CA VAL A 215 11.07 -7.97 10.31
C VAL A 215 11.52 -8.26 8.88
N GLY A 216 10.78 -9.11 8.16
CA GLY A 216 11.11 -9.41 6.77
C GLY A 216 10.91 -8.20 5.84
N ARG A 217 11.52 -8.22 4.66
CA ARG A 217 11.55 -7.08 3.73
C ARG A 217 11.00 -7.46 2.36
N TRP A 218 10.15 -6.60 1.80
CA TRP A 218 9.75 -6.66 0.40
C TRP A 218 10.93 -6.31 -0.51
N SER A 219 11.13 -7.00 -1.64
CA SER A 219 11.97 -6.43 -2.71
C SER A 219 11.18 -5.33 -3.39
N TYR A 220 11.71 -4.12 -3.48
CA TYR A 220 11.04 -2.98 -4.08
C TYR A 220 11.68 -2.56 -5.40
N SER A 221 10.87 -2.27 -6.42
CA SER A 221 11.29 -1.69 -7.68
C SER A 221 10.27 -0.67 -8.15
N GLU A 222 10.74 0.51 -8.55
CA GLU A 222 9.92 1.62 -9.02
C GLU A 222 10.28 2.00 -10.44
N PHE A 223 9.26 2.29 -11.25
CA PHE A 223 9.42 2.69 -12.64
C PHE A 223 8.53 3.90 -12.95
N ASP A 224 9.12 4.95 -13.51
CA ASP A 224 8.38 6.11 -14.02
C ASP A 224 7.99 5.90 -15.50
N GLY A 225 6.78 6.32 -15.88
CA GLY A 225 6.27 6.26 -17.26
C GLY A 225 5.36 7.44 -17.60
N VAL A 226 5.07 7.66 -18.89
CA VAL A 226 4.17 8.75 -19.34
C VAL A 226 3.26 8.27 -20.47
N TRP A 227 1.96 8.58 -20.40
CA TRP A 227 1.04 8.44 -21.52
C TRP A 227 0.94 9.75 -22.32
N ARG A 228 1.54 9.76 -23.52
CA ARG A 228 1.52 10.90 -24.44
C ARG A 228 0.58 10.65 -25.60
N VAL A 229 -0.33 11.59 -25.83
CA VAL A 229 -1.26 11.53 -26.97
C VAL A 229 -0.49 11.54 -28.28
N GLY A 230 -0.87 10.63 -29.18
CA GLY A 230 -0.21 10.42 -30.48
C GLY A 230 1.08 9.59 -30.40
N SER A 231 1.47 9.12 -29.22
CA SER A 231 2.63 8.25 -29.04
C SER A 231 2.32 7.08 -28.10
N THR A 232 2.38 7.30 -26.78
CA THR A 232 2.29 6.22 -25.78
C THR A 232 0.93 6.07 -25.11
N ALA A 233 -0.04 6.96 -25.36
CA ALA A 233 -1.40 6.88 -24.81
C ALA A 233 -2.28 5.88 -25.61
N GLY A 234 -1.98 4.59 -25.48
CA GLY A 234 -2.55 3.51 -26.28
C GLY A 234 -3.93 3.02 -25.86
N GLY A 235 -4.39 3.34 -24.66
CA GLY A 235 -5.64 2.82 -24.09
C GLY A 235 -5.52 1.34 -23.68
N CYS A 236 -6.59 0.75 -23.15
CA CYS A 236 -6.56 -0.63 -22.65
C CYS A 236 -6.68 -1.68 -23.78
N ARG A 237 -6.72 -2.97 -23.41
CA ARG A 237 -6.76 -4.11 -24.36
C ARG A 237 -7.96 -4.10 -25.31
N ASN A 238 -9.02 -3.37 -24.98
CA ASN A 238 -10.19 -3.13 -25.84
C ASN A 238 -9.85 -2.33 -27.10
N TYR A 239 -8.68 -1.67 -27.14
CA TYR A 239 -8.17 -0.88 -28.25
C TYR A 239 -6.95 -1.56 -28.87
N PRO A 240 -7.14 -2.70 -29.58
CA PRO A 240 -6.04 -3.55 -30.06
C PRO A 240 -5.06 -2.83 -30.99
N ALA A 241 -5.53 -1.83 -31.75
CA ALA A 241 -4.71 -1.08 -32.69
C ALA A 241 -3.65 -0.19 -32.03
N THR A 242 -3.90 0.26 -30.79
CA THR A 242 -3.07 1.25 -30.10
C THR A 242 -2.49 0.72 -28.78
N PHE A 243 -3.01 -0.39 -28.25
CA PHE A 243 -2.59 -0.97 -26.97
C PHE A 243 -1.08 -1.25 -26.88
N CYS A 244 -0.47 -1.72 -27.97
CA CYS A 244 0.97 -2.02 -28.01
C CYS A 244 1.86 -0.80 -27.80
N SER A 245 1.35 0.41 -28.08
CA SER A 245 2.09 1.66 -27.95
C SER A 245 2.25 2.12 -26.50
N ASN A 246 1.50 1.53 -25.55
CA ASN A 246 1.69 1.83 -24.14
C ASN A 246 3.12 1.47 -23.68
N PRO A 247 3.64 2.14 -22.64
CA PRO A 247 4.90 1.75 -22.02
C PRO A 247 4.85 0.28 -21.57
N GLN A 248 5.97 -0.42 -21.71
CA GLN A 248 6.10 -1.82 -21.32
C GLN A 248 7.27 -1.97 -20.35
N PHE A 249 7.01 -2.60 -19.22
CA PHE A 249 7.99 -2.81 -18.17
C PHE A 249 8.20 -4.29 -17.94
N PHE A 250 9.46 -4.70 -17.92
CA PHE A 250 9.82 -6.11 -17.79
C PHE A 250 10.24 -6.41 -16.36
N ILE A 251 9.59 -7.39 -15.75
CA ILE A 251 9.89 -7.89 -14.41
C ILE A 251 10.32 -9.35 -14.49
N ARG A 252 11.21 -9.78 -13.60
CA ARG A 252 11.67 -11.16 -13.50
C ARG A 252 11.37 -11.67 -12.10
N LEU A 253 10.67 -12.78 -12.03
CA LEU A 253 10.33 -13.47 -10.79
C LEU A 253 11.15 -14.77 -10.75
N GLU A 254 12.08 -14.86 -9.80
CA GLU A 254 12.96 -16.04 -9.66
C GLU A 254 12.63 -16.84 -8.39
N ASP A 255 12.46 -16.12 -7.28
CA ASP A 255 12.35 -16.70 -5.97
C ASP A 255 10.89 -17.05 -5.64
N VAL A 256 10.65 -18.34 -5.39
CA VAL A 256 9.35 -18.85 -4.94
C VAL A 256 9.14 -18.46 -3.48
N ASP A 257 7.89 -18.21 -3.11
CA ASP A 257 7.52 -17.84 -1.77
C ASP A 257 7.64 -19.03 -0.78
N ASP A 258 8.54 -18.93 0.19
CA ASP A 258 8.79 -19.98 1.21
C ASP A 258 7.59 -20.26 2.14
N ASP A 259 6.69 -19.29 2.30
CA ASP A 259 5.47 -19.39 3.14
C ASP A 259 4.26 -18.90 2.33
N PRO A 260 3.77 -19.72 1.37
CA PRO A 260 2.68 -19.33 0.49
C PRO A 260 1.36 -19.27 1.29
N HIS A 261 0.62 -18.17 1.14
CA HIS A 261 -0.60 -17.93 1.93
C HIS A 261 -1.74 -18.93 1.68
N ASP A 262 -1.75 -19.58 0.51
CA ASP A 262 -2.76 -20.54 0.02
C ASP A 262 -2.22 -21.98 -0.07
N GLY A 263 -0.95 -22.22 0.28
CA GLY A 263 -0.30 -23.53 0.17
C GLY A 263 0.21 -23.90 -1.23
N GLU A 264 0.12 -23.02 -2.22
CA GLU A 264 0.61 -23.26 -3.58
C GLU A 264 1.93 -22.53 -3.86
N ASP A 265 2.87 -23.24 -4.48
CA ASP A 265 4.17 -22.70 -4.87
C ASP A 265 4.01 -21.63 -5.96
N GLY A 266 4.55 -20.45 -5.72
CA GLY A 266 4.64 -19.39 -6.71
C GLY A 266 5.36 -18.16 -6.16
N CYS A 267 5.70 -17.23 -7.06
CA CYS A 267 6.28 -15.94 -6.71
C CYS A 267 5.16 -14.96 -6.36
N THR A 268 5.17 -14.44 -5.14
CA THR A 268 4.21 -13.41 -4.71
C THR A 268 4.68 -12.03 -5.14
N ALA A 269 3.88 -11.35 -5.98
CA ALA A 269 4.17 -10.01 -6.49
C ALA A 269 2.98 -9.06 -6.24
N LEU A 270 3.26 -7.90 -5.66
CA LEU A 270 2.32 -6.78 -5.57
C LEU A 270 2.68 -5.76 -6.64
N ILE A 271 1.70 -5.37 -7.46
CA ILE A 271 1.88 -4.38 -8.52
C ILE A 271 0.94 -3.21 -8.26
N GLY A 272 1.52 -2.04 -7.98
CA GLY A 272 0.83 -0.76 -7.84
C GLY A 272 1.05 0.12 -9.08
N LEU A 273 -0.01 0.66 -9.65
CA LEU A 273 0.01 1.67 -10.71
C LEU A 273 -0.57 2.97 -10.18
N MET A 274 0.25 4.01 -10.06
CA MET A 274 -0.13 5.31 -9.51
C MET A 274 -0.11 6.41 -10.57
N GLN A 275 -1.16 7.24 -10.61
CA GLN A 275 -1.22 8.47 -11.41
C GLN A 275 -0.83 9.70 -10.56
N LYS A 276 0.20 10.46 -10.97
CA LYS A 276 0.67 11.66 -10.25
C LYS A 276 -0.34 12.81 -10.37
N ASP A 277 -0.19 13.80 -9.49
CA ASP A 277 -0.94 15.06 -9.47
C ASP A 277 -2.48 14.97 -9.35
N ALA A 278 -3.01 13.79 -9.03
CA ALA A 278 -4.43 13.51 -8.80
C ALA A 278 -5.16 14.58 -7.95
N ARG A 279 -4.55 15.01 -6.83
CA ARG A 279 -5.12 16.02 -5.92
C ARG A 279 -5.05 17.45 -6.47
N ARG A 280 -4.09 17.76 -7.34
CA ARG A 280 -4.02 19.06 -8.02
C ARG A 280 -5.10 19.14 -9.09
N GLU A 281 -5.26 18.08 -9.87
CA GLU A 281 -6.26 18.03 -10.95
C GLU A 281 -7.71 18.06 -10.43
N ARG A 282 -7.99 17.41 -9.29
CA ARG A 282 -9.29 17.56 -8.61
C ARG A 282 -9.63 19.01 -8.26
N ARG A 283 -8.63 19.83 -7.89
CA ARG A 283 -8.85 21.27 -7.62
C ARG A 283 -9.24 22.07 -8.87
N PHE A 284 -8.87 21.59 -10.05
CA PHE A 284 -9.26 22.16 -11.33
C PHE A 284 -10.54 21.52 -11.91
N GLY A 285 -11.26 20.71 -11.13
CA GLY A 285 -12.48 20.04 -11.57
C GLY A 285 -12.24 18.96 -12.62
N ARG A 286 -11.01 18.41 -12.70
CA ARG A 286 -10.67 17.31 -13.59
C ARG A 286 -10.72 16.00 -12.84
N ASP A 287 -11.43 15.04 -13.43
CA ASP A 287 -11.51 13.68 -12.92
C ASP A 287 -10.21 12.92 -13.15
N LEU A 288 -9.94 11.96 -12.26
CA LEU A 288 -8.84 11.03 -12.42
C LEU A 288 -9.07 10.13 -13.64
N ASN A 289 -7.98 9.75 -14.30
CA ASN A 289 -8.06 8.78 -15.37
C ASN A 289 -8.46 7.42 -14.80
N THR A 290 -9.31 6.69 -15.51
CA THR A 290 -9.55 5.29 -15.23
C THR A 290 -8.32 4.49 -15.67
N ILE A 291 -7.55 3.97 -14.73
CA ILE A 291 -6.26 3.30 -14.98
C ILE A 291 -6.31 1.82 -14.60
N GLY A 292 -5.41 1.05 -15.19
CA GLY A 292 -5.23 -0.37 -14.94
C GLY A 292 -4.03 -0.91 -15.71
N PHE A 293 -3.72 -2.19 -15.56
CA PHE A 293 -2.58 -2.81 -16.21
C PHE A 293 -2.85 -4.26 -16.60
N ALA A 294 -2.05 -4.77 -17.55
CA ALA A 294 -2.06 -6.16 -17.97
C ALA A 294 -0.65 -6.75 -17.91
N ILE A 295 -0.56 -8.03 -17.55
CA ILE A 295 0.69 -8.76 -17.37
C ILE A 295 0.73 -9.89 -18.40
N TYR A 296 1.77 -9.89 -19.22
CA TYR A 296 2.02 -10.92 -20.24
C TYR A 296 3.29 -11.69 -19.91
N GLN A 297 3.28 -13.00 -20.11
CA GLN A 297 4.51 -13.78 -20.06
C GLN A 297 5.35 -13.52 -21.30
N VAL A 298 6.63 -13.20 -21.09
CA VAL A 298 7.58 -12.96 -22.17
C VAL A 298 7.80 -14.28 -22.94
N PRO A 299 7.64 -14.29 -24.28
CA PRO A 299 7.90 -15.49 -25.08
C PRO A 299 9.35 -15.96 -24.96
N ASP A 300 9.58 -17.27 -25.07
CA ASP A 300 10.92 -17.87 -24.95
C ASP A 300 11.93 -17.29 -25.95
N GLU A 301 11.46 -16.85 -27.12
CA GLU A 301 12.26 -16.20 -28.17
C GLU A 301 12.94 -14.91 -27.71
N TYR A 302 12.36 -14.24 -26.71
CA TYR A 302 12.83 -12.98 -26.17
C TYR A 302 13.52 -13.11 -24.81
N LYS A 303 13.53 -14.31 -24.19
CA LYS A 303 14.13 -14.50 -22.86
C LYS A 303 15.60 -14.07 -22.80
N GLY A 304 15.97 -13.35 -21.75
CA GLY A 304 17.35 -12.89 -21.53
C GLY A 304 17.84 -11.77 -22.45
N ARG A 305 16.99 -11.21 -23.33
CA ARG A 305 17.34 -10.04 -24.15
C ARG A 305 17.02 -8.75 -23.39
N SER A 306 17.94 -7.79 -23.36
CA SER A 306 17.64 -6.41 -22.96
C SER A 306 17.08 -5.64 -24.17
N ASN A 307 16.15 -4.70 -23.95
CA ASN A 307 15.46 -3.88 -24.96
C ASN A 307 14.41 -4.60 -25.83
N ILE A 308 13.51 -5.35 -25.19
CA ILE A 308 12.36 -5.96 -25.88
C ILE A 308 11.21 -4.96 -25.91
N HIS A 309 10.44 -4.95 -27.00
CA HIS A 309 9.13 -4.32 -27.06
C HIS A 309 8.16 -5.30 -27.73
N LEU A 310 7.15 -5.72 -27.00
CA LEU A 310 6.15 -6.67 -27.49
C LEU A 310 5.24 -5.97 -28.50
N GLY A 311 5.32 -6.40 -29.75
CA GLY A 311 4.52 -5.86 -30.84
C GLY A 311 3.05 -6.29 -30.79
N PRO A 312 2.21 -5.74 -31.69
CA PRO A 312 0.82 -6.14 -31.84
C PRO A 312 0.65 -7.65 -32.09
N ASP A 313 1.57 -8.25 -32.83
CA ASP A 313 1.58 -9.67 -33.16
C ASP A 313 1.58 -10.57 -31.92
N VAL A 314 2.33 -10.19 -30.88
CA VAL A 314 2.38 -10.92 -29.61
C VAL A 314 1.15 -10.60 -28.76
N LEU A 315 0.83 -9.30 -28.58
CA LEU A 315 -0.22 -8.85 -27.66
C LEU A 315 -1.64 -9.16 -28.15
N LEU A 316 -1.83 -9.35 -29.47
CA LEU A 316 -3.11 -9.74 -30.05
C LEU A 316 -3.36 -11.24 -29.97
N ARG A 317 -2.30 -12.06 -30.12
CA ARG A 317 -2.40 -13.52 -30.16
C ARG A 317 -2.38 -14.16 -28.78
N ARG A 318 -1.66 -13.57 -27.84
CA ARG A 318 -1.54 -14.10 -26.47
C ARG A 318 -2.57 -13.47 -25.54
N THR A 319 -3.03 -14.26 -24.58
CA THR A 319 -3.83 -13.76 -23.46
C THR A 319 -2.90 -13.24 -22.37
N ALA A 320 -3.31 -12.17 -21.69
CA ALA A 320 -2.64 -11.74 -20.46
C ALA A 320 -2.72 -12.86 -19.42
N VAL A 321 -1.60 -13.13 -18.73
CA VAL A 321 -1.53 -14.13 -17.66
C VAL A 321 -2.22 -13.60 -16.40
N ALA A 322 -2.13 -12.29 -16.20
CA ALA A 322 -2.82 -11.58 -15.14
C ALA A 322 -3.13 -10.15 -15.59
N ARG A 323 -4.04 -9.48 -14.89
CA ARG A 323 -4.44 -8.10 -15.14
C ARG A 323 -4.97 -7.49 -13.85
N SER A 324 -5.01 -6.17 -13.79
CA SER A 324 -5.72 -5.52 -12.70
C SER A 324 -7.19 -5.96 -12.69
N GLN A 325 -7.77 -6.16 -11.51
CA GLN A 325 -9.14 -6.70 -11.40
C GLN A 325 -10.15 -5.78 -12.08
N ASN A 326 -9.98 -4.48 -11.85
CA ASN A 326 -10.81 -3.43 -12.43
C ASN A 326 -9.93 -2.33 -13.03
N PHE A 327 -10.48 -1.63 -14.00
CA PHE A 327 -10.02 -0.30 -14.40
C PHE A 327 -10.80 0.70 -13.57
N ILE A 328 -10.13 1.46 -12.71
CA ILE A 328 -10.78 2.34 -11.74
C ILE A 328 -10.13 3.72 -11.73
N ASN A 329 -10.93 4.74 -11.43
CA ASN A 329 -10.52 6.15 -11.34
C ASN A 329 -9.99 6.51 -9.94
N LEU A 330 -9.05 5.71 -9.43
CA LEU A 330 -8.34 5.97 -8.17
C LEU A 330 -6.92 6.47 -8.42
N ARG A 331 -6.32 7.08 -7.39
CA ARG A 331 -4.94 7.57 -7.45
C ARG A 331 -3.94 6.43 -7.71
N GLU A 332 -4.11 5.31 -7.04
CA GLU A 332 -3.29 4.10 -7.21
C GLU A 332 -4.22 2.89 -7.37
N VAL A 333 -3.86 2.00 -8.29
CA VAL A 333 -4.47 0.68 -8.48
C VAL A 333 -3.44 -0.36 -8.10
N CYS A 334 -3.72 -1.13 -7.05
CA CYS A 334 -2.83 -2.17 -6.54
C CYS A 334 -3.54 -3.52 -6.58
N ASP A 335 -2.87 -4.52 -7.14
CA ASP A 335 -3.33 -5.91 -7.10
C ASP A 335 -2.18 -6.83 -6.72
N ARG A 336 -2.52 -7.87 -5.94
CA ARG A 336 -1.63 -8.94 -5.53
C ARG A 336 -1.75 -10.12 -6.50
N PHE A 337 -0.60 -10.61 -6.96
CA PHE A 337 -0.51 -11.74 -7.88
C PHE A 337 0.39 -12.83 -7.31
N LYS A 338 0.05 -14.06 -7.68
CA LYS A 338 0.92 -15.21 -7.59
C LYS A 338 1.18 -15.72 -9.00
N LEU A 339 2.44 -15.71 -9.40
CA LEU A 339 2.85 -16.10 -10.75
C LEU A 339 4.00 -17.11 -10.66
N PRO A 340 4.10 -18.08 -11.58
CA PRO A 340 5.25 -18.99 -11.60
C PRO A 340 6.55 -18.23 -11.89
N PRO A 341 7.72 -18.78 -11.53
CA PRO A 341 9.01 -18.17 -11.87
C PRO A 341 9.14 -17.93 -13.39
N GLY A 342 9.56 -16.73 -13.78
CA GLY A 342 9.65 -16.34 -15.19
C GLY A 342 9.82 -14.85 -15.44
N GLU A 343 9.85 -14.49 -16.71
CA GLU A 343 9.92 -13.11 -17.19
C GLU A 343 8.54 -12.64 -17.66
N TYR A 344 8.12 -11.46 -17.19
CA TYR A 344 6.81 -10.89 -17.45
C TYR A 344 6.92 -9.45 -17.93
N ALA A 345 6.01 -9.06 -18.82
CA ALA A 345 5.83 -7.68 -19.27
C ALA A 345 4.56 -7.10 -18.65
N VAL A 346 4.70 -6.06 -17.85
CA VAL A 346 3.62 -5.26 -17.29
C VAL A 346 3.36 -4.07 -18.22
N ILE A 347 2.13 -3.95 -18.70
CA ILE A 347 1.68 -2.90 -19.61
C ILE A 347 0.62 -2.07 -18.89
N PRO A 348 1.01 -0.95 -18.25
CA PRO A 348 0.06 -0.03 -17.65
C PRO A 348 -0.59 0.84 -18.73
N SER A 349 -1.88 1.10 -18.58
CA SER A 349 -2.68 1.86 -19.54
C SER A 349 -3.84 2.60 -18.87
N THR A 350 -4.31 3.67 -19.51
CA THR A 350 -5.65 4.21 -19.26
C THR A 350 -6.70 3.32 -19.93
N PHE A 351 -7.95 3.39 -19.48
CA PHE A 351 -9.05 2.65 -20.11
C PHE A 351 -9.22 3.07 -21.58
N GLU A 352 -9.41 4.37 -21.82
CA GLU A 352 -9.53 4.94 -23.16
C GLU A 352 -8.17 5.39 -23.72
N PRO A 353 -7.95 5.28 -25.04
CA PRO A 353 -6.77 5.83 -25.70
C PRO A 353 -6.83 7.36 -25.72
N HIS A 354 -5.70 7.99 -26.04
CA HIS A 354 -5.59 9.44 -26.20
C HIS A 354 -5.98 10.29 -24.97
N ARG A 355 -6.09 9.67 -23.79
CA ARG A 355 -6.12 10.40 -22.53
C ARG A 355 -4.74 10.97 -22.27
N LYS A 356 -4.67 12.28 -22.02
CA LYS A 356 -3.43 12.99 -21.66
C LYS A 356 -3.22 12.94 -20.15
N GLU A 357 -1.97 13.15 -19.73
CA GLU A 357 -1.65 13.96 -18.55
C GLU A 357 -2.23 15.38 -18.73
N ALA A 358 -2.78 15.96 -17.67
CA ALA A 358 -3.02 17.38 -17.57
C ALA A 358 -1.71 18.18 -17.57
N SER A 359 -1.08 18.32 -18.73
CA SER A 359 0.19 19.03 -18.87
C SER A 359 0.05 20.50 -18.42
N SER A 360 0.61 20.86 -17.27
CA SER A 360 0.97 22.25 -16.99
C SER A 360 2.29 22.54 -17.71
N SER A 361 2.20 23.34 -18.77
CA SER A 361 3.31 23.68 -19.68
C SER A 361 4.46 24.48 -19.03
N GLU A 362 4.49 24.63 -17.71
CA GLU A 362 5.40 25.55 -17.01
C GLU A 362 6.48 24.84 -16.18
N CYS A 363 6.32 23.55 -15.83
CA CYS A 363 7.29 22.86 -14.96
C CYS A 363 8.47 22.20 -15.71
N SER A 364 8.34 21.93 -17.01
CA SER A 364 9.36 21.20 -17.80
C SER A 364 10.70 21.95 -17.98
N ARG A 365 10.77 23.24 -17.60
CA ARG A 365 12.01 24.05 -17.69
C ARG A 365 12.84 24.10 -16.41
N ARG A 366 12.31 23.79 -15.22
CA ARG A 366 13.06 23.96 -13.95
C ARG A 366 13.75 22.71 -13.40
N ASN A 367 13.36 21.50 -13.81
CA ASN A 367 13.90 20.25 -13.25
C ASN A 367 14.83 19.43 -14.18
N ARG A 368 15.48 20.05 -15.18
CA ARG A 368 16.50 19.37 -16.00
C ARG A 368 17.86 19.11 -15.30
N ARG A 369 17.96 19.25 -13.96
CA ARG A 369 19.23 19.09 -13.22
C ARG A 369 19.33 17.87 -12.31
N THR A 370 18.30 17.05 -12.22
CA THR A 370 18.37 15.73 -11.56
C THR A 370 18.23 14.64 -12.60
N ALA A 371 19.25 14.51 -13.45
CA ALA A 371 19.51 13.24 -14.11
C ALA A 371 19.77 12.20 -13.00
N VAL A 372 18.85 11.25 -12.84
CA VAL A 372 18.98 10.14 -11.91
C VAL A 372 20.28 9.42 -12.21
N ARG A 373 21.23 9.63 -11.30
CA ARG A 373 22.50 8.92 -11.25
C ARG A 373 22.21 7.59 -10.56
N TRP A 374 22.28 6.51 -11.32
CA TRP A 374 22.23 5.14 -10.82
C TRP A 374 23.12 5.00 -9.56
N ARG A 375 22.50 4.83 -8.38
CA ARG A 375 23.22 4.36 -7.19
C ARG A 375 22.87 2.90 -6.99
N ARG A 376 23.86 2.04 -7.19
CA ARG A 376 23.87 0.69 -6.61
C ARG A 376 23.74 0.83 -5.10
N MET A 377 22.69 0.26 -4.50
CA MET A 377 22.80 -0.20 -3.12
C MET A 377 23.45 -1.58 -3.21
N LEU A 378 24.77 -1.62 -2.98
CA LEU A 378 25.59 -2.82 -3.01
C LEU A 378 25.18 -3.72 -1.83
N THR A 379 24.58 -4.88 -2.09
CA THR A 379 24.89 -6.05 -1.28
C THR A 379 26.36 -6.39 -1.52
N LEU A 380 27.13 -6.44 -0.45
CA LEU A 380 28.56 -6.78 -0.46
C LEU A 380 28.75 -8.21 -1.00
N THR A 381 29.00 -8.33 -2.30
CA THR A 381 29.85 -9.38 -2.84
C THR A 381 30.74 -8.78 -3.92
N SER A 382 32.04 -8.98 -3.75
CA SER A 382 33.11 -8.45 -4.59
C SER A 382 33.05 -9.04 -6.01
N GLN A 383 32.99 -8.18 -7.04
CA GLN A 383 34.08 -7.97 -8.03
C GLN A 383 33.59 -7.27 -9.31
N SER A 384 34.46 -6.36 -9.76
CA SER A 384 34.72 -5.76 -11.08
C SER A 384 33.59 -5.24 -11.99
N ARG A 385 33.89 -4.04 -12.51
CA ARG A 385 33.13 -3.20 -13.45
C ARG A 385 33.09 -3.76 -14.87
N THR A 386 31.94 -3.61 -15.54
CA THR A 386 31.81 -3.05 -16.90
C THR A 386 30.42 -2.43 -17.06
N SER A 387 30.32 -1.43 -17.92
CA SER A 387 29.19 -0.54 -18.18
C SER A 387 28.20 -1.12 -19.19
N ASP A 388 26.89 -1.09 -18.91
CA ASP A 388 25.85 -0.61 -19.84
C ASP A 388 24.41 -0.71 -19.27
N ARG A 389 23.53 0.12 -19.84
CA ARG A 389 22.18 0.52 -19.35
C ARG A 389 21.06 -0.47 -19.72
N THR A 390 20.56 -1.22 -18.74
CA THR A 390 19.16 -1.45 -18.33
C THR A 390 19.19 -2.65 -17.38
N THR A 391 18.98 -2.40 -16.09
CA THR A 391 19.20 -3.38 -15.02
C THR A 391 17.96 -4.23 -14.80
N TRP A 392 18.07 -5.54 -15.00
CA TRP A 392 17.14 -6.52 -14.45
C TRP A 392 17.17 -6.41 -12.92
N THR A 393 16.01 -6.27 -12.27
CA THR A 393 15.93 -6.29 -10.81
C THR A 393 15.75 -7.74 -10.36
N ARG A 394 16.73 -8.22 -9.57
CA ARG A 394 16.63 -9.50 -8.86
C ARG A 394 15.79 -9.27 -7.61
N THR A 395 14.71 -10.02 -7.47
CA THR A 395 13.78 -9.85 -6.36
C THR A 395 13.96 -10.95 -5.32
N SER A 396 13.65 -10.63 -4.06
CA SER A 396 13.47 -11.62 -2.99
C SER A 396 12.13 -12.36 -3.18
N ASN A 397 11.88 -13.38 -2.35
CA ASN A 397 10.68 -14.23 -2.33
C ASN A 397 9.33 -13.48 -2.39
N VAL A 398 9.31 -12.19 -2.03
CA VAL A 398 8.15 -11.31 -2.12
C VAL A 398 8.55 -9.98 -2.77
N SER A 399 7.87 -9.62 -3.87
CA SER A 399 8.23 -8.49 -4.74
C SER A 399 7.15 -7.40 -4.76
N LEU A 400 7.58 -6.14 -4.74
CA LEU A 400 6.76 -4.94 -4.77
C LEU A 400 7.18 -4.07 -5.95
N PHE A 401 6.29 -3.92 -6.93
CA PHE A 401 6.53 -3.12 -8.12
C PHE A 401 5.60 -1.92 -8.13
N ARG A 402 6.15 -0.71 -8.17
CA ARG A 402 5.37 0.50 -8.38
C ARG A 402 5.65 1.10 -9.75
N PHE A 403 4.60 1.33 -10.51
CA PHE A 403 4.62 2.05 -11.77
C PHE A 403 4.00 3.41 -11.53
N VAL A 404 4.79 4.47 -11.69
CA VAL A 404 4.33 5.82 -11.44
C VAL A 404 4.22 6.58 -12.76
N GLU A 405 3.02 7.05 -13.08
CA GLU A 405 2.82 7.94 -14.22
C GLU A 405 3.33 9.35 -13.86
N THR A 406 4.27 9.89 -14.63
CA THR A 406 4.84 11.24 -14.49
C THR A 406 4.33 12.26 -15.47
#